data_AF-A0AAV4Q4Y9-F1
#
_entry.id   AF-A0AAV4Q4Y9-F1
#
_cell.length_a   1.000
_cell.length_b   1.000
_cell.length_c   1.000
_cell.angle_alpha   90.00
_cell.angle_beta   90.00
_cell.angle_gamma   90.00
#
_symmetry.space_group_name_H-M   'P 1'
#
loop_
_entity.id
_entity.type
_entity.pdbx_description
1 polymer ?
#
loop_
_entity_poly.entity_id
_entity_poly.type
_entity_poly.pdbx_seq_one_letter_code
_entity_poly.pdbx_strand_id
1 'polypeptide(L)'
;MAKKSIKKPIKKSKKAITTKKHKGASTKKPAKPPLDVMFIHSCLQNNFRKTVDPCASFVLEGVLQYLGAEILELSYRAAQNRCKNSGHSIVITESDIIAAVENDNDMKALIR
;
A
#
# COMPACT_ATOMS: atom_id res chain seq x y z
N MET A 1 65.06 -30.45 42.75
CA MET A 1 63.96 -31.22 43.37
C MET A 1 62.83 -30.26 43.74
N ALA A 2 61.59 -30.73 43.58
CA ALA A 2 60.38 -30.36 44.33
C ALA A 2 59.62 -29.03 44.08
N LYS A 3 58.44 -29.23 43.46
CA LYS A 3 57.08 -28.82 43.88
C LYS A 3 56.66 -27.32 43.84
N LYS A 4 55.89 -27.02 42.79
CA LYS A 4 54.85 -25.98 42.71
C LYS A 4 53.74 -26.23 43.75
N SER A 5 53.29 -25.17 44.45
CA SER A 5 52.00 -25.08 45.16
C SER A 5 51.53 -23.61 45.23
N ILE A 6 50.74 -23.14 44.26
CA ILE A 6 49.30 -22.81 44.35
C ILE A 6 48.95 -21.73 45.39
N LYS A 7 48.80 -20.46 44.94
CA LYS A 7 47.87 -19.48 45.55
C LYS A 7 46.63 -19.39 44.65
N LYS A 8 45.46 -19.68 45.23
CA LYS A 8 44.14 -19.62 44.57
C LYS A 8 43.82 -18.19 44.10
N PRO A 9 43.36 -17.97 42.86
CA PRO A 9 42.77 -16.69 42.47
C PRO A 9 41.31 -16.60 42.91
N ILE A 10 40.99 -15.48 43.56
CA ILE A 10 39.66 -15.03 43.95
C ILE A 10 38.77 -14.92 42.69
N LYS A 11 37.65 -15.64 42.64
CA LYS A 11 36.63 -15.50 41.60
C LYS A 11 35.97 -14.12 41.71
N LYS A 12 36.39 -13.15 40.88
CA LYS A 12 35.61 -11.93 40.63
C LYS A 12 34.39 -12.31 39.78
N SER A 13 33.18 -12.12 40.32
CA SER A 13 31.94 -12.33 39.58
C SER A 13 31.88 -11.32 38.43
N LYS A 14 31.77 -11.82 37.19
CA LYS A 14 31.48 -11.00 36.02
C LYS A 14 30.00 -10.65 36.09
N LYS A 15 29.67 -9.40 36.44
CA LYS A 15 28.33 -8.83 36.22
C LYS A 15 28.07 -8.89 34.71
N ALA A 16 27.13 -9.73 34.30
CA ALA A 16 26.68 -9.80 32.92
C ALA A 16 26.05 -8.45 32.55
N ILE A 17 26.74 -7.69 31.69
CA ILE A 17 26.16 -6.53 31.03
C ILE A 17 25.18 -7.11 30.01
N THR A 18 23.88 -7.06 30.34
CA THR A 18 22.81 -7.31 29.39
C THR A 18 22.81 -6.16 28.38
N THR A 19 23.50 -6.38 27.26
CA THR A 19 23.32 -5.55 26.07
C THR A 19 21.87 -5.74 25.61
N LYS A 20 21.01 -4.77 25.94
CA LYS A 20 19.70 -4.65 25.32
C LYS A 20 19.95 -4.50 23.81
N LYS A 21 19.75 -5.59 23.05
CA LYS A 21 19.65 -5.51 21.60
C LYS A 21 18.55 -4.49 21.30
N HIS A 22 18.93 -3.33 20.76
CA HIS A 22 17.98 -2.48 20.07
C HIS A 22 17.34 -3.36 19.01
N LYS A 23 16.04 -3.64 19.17
CA LYS A 23 15.24 -4.26 18.12
C LYS A 23 15.42 -3.37 16.90
N GLY A 24 16.12 -3.88 15.88
CA GLY A 24 16.31 -3.17 14.63
C GLY A 24 14.97 -2.65 14.14
N ALA A 25 14.96 -1.41 13.66
CA ALA A 25 13.80 -0.86 12.98
C ALA A 25 13.35 -1.89 11.95
N SER A 26 12.12 -2.39 12.12
CA SER A 26 11.45 -3.14 11.09
C SER A 26 11.46 -2.25 9.86
N THR A 27 12.31 -2.56 8.88
CA THR A 27 12.21 -2.03 7.53
C THR A 27 10.90 -2.58 6.99
N LYS A 28 9.79 -1.91 7.31
CA LYS A 28 8.48 -2.22 6.73
C LYS A 28 8.69 -2.22 5.22
N LYS A 29 8.52 -3.37 4.59
CA LYS A 29 8.50 -3.44 3.13
C LYS A 29 7.44 -2.44 2.66
N PRO A 30 7.72 -1.64 1.61
CA PRO A 30 6.71 -0.77 1.05
C PRO A 30 5.47 -1.61 0.72
N ALA A 31 4.28 -1.04 0.99
CA ALA A 31 3.03 -1.71 0.67
C ALA A 31 3.03 -2.08 -0.81
N LYS A 32 2.58 -3.29 -1.12
CA LYS A 32 2.43 -3.71 -2.52
C LYS A 32 1.36 -2.82 -3.16
N PRO A 33 1.61 -2.22 -4.33
CA PRO A 33 0.59 -1.48 -5.05
C PRO A 33 -0.62 -2.39 -5.33
N PRO A 34 -1.86 -1.87 -5.21
CA PRO A 34 -3.06 -2.66 -5.44
C PRO A 34 -3.23 -3.07 -6.91
N LEU A 35 -2.70 -2.28 -7.86
CA LEU A 35 -2.70 -2.62 -9.28
C LEU A 35 -1.37 -3.24 -9.71
N ASP A 36 -1.42 -4.05 -10.77
CA ASP A 36 -0.23 -4.69 -11.32
C ASP A 36 0.58 -3.70 -12.16
N VAL A 37 1.62 -3.13 -11.55
CA VAL A 37 2.55 -2.19 -12.19
C VAL A 37 3.26 -2.81 -13.40
N MET A 38 3.54 -4.12 -13.40
CA MET A 38 4.21 -4.78 -14.52
C MET A 38 3.27 -4.92 -15.72
N PHE A 39 1.99 -5.19 -15.46
CA PHE A 39 0.96 -5.15 -16.48
C PHE A 39 0.82 -3.74 -17.07
N ILE A 40 0.74 -2.71 -16.23
CA ILE A 40 0.68 -1.30 -16.66
C ILE A 40 1.89 -0.94 -17.52
N HIS A 41 3.11 -1.32 -17.10
CA HIS A 41 4.32 -1.07 -17.87
C HIS A 41 4.30 -1.73 -19.25
N SER A 42 3.85 -2.99 -19.31
CA SER A 42 3.73 -3.74 -20.56
C SER A 42 2.71 -3.08 -21.50
N CYS A 43 1.57 -2.61 -20.97
CA CYS A 43 0.61 -1.84 -21.73
C CYS A 43 1.21 -0.54 -22.26
N LEU A 44 1.99 0.19 -21.45
CA LEU A 44 2.63 1.43 -21.89
C LEU A 44 3.63 1.18 -23.03
N GLN A 45 4.49 0.16 -22.92
CA GLN A 45 5.46 -0.18 -23.96
C GLN A 45 4.78 -0.59 -25.28
N ASN A 46 3.66 -1.31 -25.20
CA ASN A 46 2.93 -1.76 -26.39
C ASN A 46 2.22 -0.61 -27.11
N ASN A 47 1.74 0.40 -26.38
CA ASN A 47 0.94 1.48 -26.95
C ASN A 47 1.78 2.71 -27.34
N PHE A 48 2.84 3.00 -26.59
CA PHE A 48 3.75 4.10 -26.88
C PHE A 48 5.02 3.50 -27.50
N ARG A 49 5.20 3.65 -28.81
CA ARG A 49 6.27 3.04 -29.66
C ARG A 49 7.72 3.47 -29.32
N LYS A 50 8.00 3.77 -28.05
CA LYS A 50 9.29 4.25 -27.52
C LYS A 50 9.57 3.55 -26.19
N THR A 51 10.82 3.60 -25.75
CA THR A 51 11.20 3.14 -24.40
C THR A 51 10.46 3.95 -23.35
N VAL A 52 9.67 3.26 -22.52
CA VAL A 52 8.94 3.85 -21.39
C VAL A 52 9.81 3.72 -20.14
N ASP A 53 9.98 4.80 -19.39
CA ASP A 53 10.63 4.76 -18.08
C ASP A 53 9.81 3.89 -17.11
N PRO A 54 10.40 2.88 -16.45
CA PRO A 54 9.72 2.10 -15.42
C PRO A 54 9.04 2.94 -14.33
N CYS A 55 9.58 4.11 -13.98
CA CYS A 55 8.98 5.04 -13.01
C CYS A 55 7.64 5.60 -13.50
N ALA A 56 7.46 5.78 -14.81
CA ALA A 56 6.20 6.26 -15.38
C ALA A 56 5.04 5.29 -15.09
N SER A 57 5.31 3.99 -15.02
CA SER A 57 4.30 2.98 -14.67
C SER A 57 3.79 3.14 -13.25
N PHE A 58 4.65 3.50 -12.29
CA PHE A 58 4.24 3.75 -10.91
C PHE A 58 3.42 5.03 -10.79
N VAL A 59 3.78 6.07 -11.54
CA VAL A 59 2.99 7.31 -11.58
C VAL A 59 1.60 7.03 -12.14
N LEU A 60 1.51 6.33 -13.27
CA LEU A 60 0.23 5.97 -13.86
C LEU A 60 -0.58 5.05 -12.93
N GLU A 61 0.07 4.10 -12.25
CA GLU A 61 -0.60 3.23 -11.28
C GLU A 61 -1.27 4.03 -10.17
N GLY A 62 -0.57 4.99 -9.56
CA GLY A 62 -1.14 5.86 -8.54
C GLY A 62 -2.32 6.70 -9.05
N VAL A 63 -2.23 7.21 -10.28
CA VAL A 63 -3.34 7.97 -10.91
C VAL A 63 -4.55 7.07 -11.16
N LEU A 64 -4.36 5.86 -11.69
CA LEU A 64 -5.44 4.89 -11.90
C LEU A 64 -6.08 4.47 -10.58
N GLN A 65 -5.27 4.26 -9.54
CA GLN A 65 -5.77 3.95 -8.21
C GLN A 65 -6.61 5.10 -7.64
N TYR A 66 -6.14 6.35 -7.77
CA TYR A 66 -6.86 7.53 -7.31
C TYR A 66 -8.20 7.68 -8.03
N LEU A 67 -8.22 7.63 -9.37
CA LEU A 67 -9.45 7.75 -10.15
C LEU A 67 -10.42 6.62 -9.85
N GLY A 68 -9.94 5.38 -9.73
CA GLY A 68 -10.77 4.24 -9.36
C GLY A 68 -11.38 4.40 -7.97
N ALA A 69 -10.62 4.90 -6.99
CA ALA A 69 -11.12 5.15 -5.64
C ALA A 69 -12.19 6.25 -5.63
N GLU A 70 -11.96 7.36 -6.33
CA GLU A 70 -12.89 8.49 -6.39
C GLU A 70 -14.24 8.08 -7.01
N ILE A 71 -14.20 7.38 -8.15
CA ILE A 71 -15.41 6.88 -8.81
C ILE A 71 -16.18 5.92 -7.87
N LEU A 72 -15.48 5.02 -7.18
CA LEU A 72 -16.12 4.07 -6.25
C LEU A 72 -16.72 4.76 -5.03
N GLU A 73 -16.06 5.79 -4.49
CA GLU A 73 -16.58 6.57 -3.36
C GLU A 73 -17.88 7.29 -3.74
N LEU A 74 -17.88 8.00 -4.89
CA LEU A 74 -19.06 8.69 -5.39
C LEU A 74 -20.20 7.71 -5.71
N SER A 75 -19.87 6.57 -6.32
CA SER A 75 -20.84 5.51 -6.64
C SER A 75 -21.43 4.88 -5.37
N TYR A 76 -20.63 4.69 -4.32
CA TYR A 76 -21.11 4.21 -3.03
C TYR A 76 -22.06 5.21 -2.38
N ARG A 77 -21.76 6.52 -2.45
CA ARG A 77 -22.65 7.57 -1.94
C ARG A 77 -23.98 7.58 -2.70
N ALA A 78 -23.96 7.41 -4.03
CA ALA A 78 -25.17 7.29 -4.84
C ALA A 78 -26.00 6.04 -4.43
N ALA A 79 -25.35 4.88 -4.30
CA ALA A 79 -25.99 3.64 -3.87
C ALA A 79 -26.57 3.74 -2.45
N GLN A 80 -25.85 4.39 -1.52
CA GLN A 80 -26.33 4.65 -0.16
C GLN A 80 -27.59 5.50 -0.19
N ASN A 81 -27.63 6.56 -1.00
CA ASN A 81 -28.81 7.41 -1.14
C ASN A 81 -30.02 6.64 -1.68
N ARG A 82 -29.82 5.76 -2.66
CA ARG A 82 -30.87 4.87 -3.19
C ARG A 82 -31.39 3.88 -2.16
N CYS A 83 -30.51 3.34 -1.31
CA CYS A 83 -30.87 2.34 -0.30
C CYS A 83 -31.28 2.91 1.07
N LYS A 84 -31.27 4.24 1.28
CA LYS A 84 -31.50 4.89 2.59
C LYS A 84 -32.75 4.44 3.34
N ASN A 85 -33.76 3.93 2.64
CA ASN A 85 -35.03 3.48 3.22
C ASN A 85 -35.41 2.03 2.90
N SER A 86 -34.56 1.27 2.20
CA SER A 86 -34.90 -0.09 1.76
C SER A 86 -34.48 -1.19 2.74
N GLY A 87 -33.66 -0.87 3.75
CA GLY A 87 -33.11 -1.87 4.68
C GLY A 87 -32.21 -2.93 4.01
N HIS A 88 -31.89 -2.76 2.73
CA HIS A 88 -31.08 -3.68 1.96
C HIS A 88 -29.60 -3.37 2.06
N SER A 89 -28.76 -4.38 1.86
CA SER A 89 -27.30 -4.21 1.73
C SER A 89 -26.99 -3.24 0.59
N ILE A 90 -25.99 -2.38 0.78
CA ILE A 90 -25.55 -1.44 -0.24
C ILE A 90 -24.79 -2.22 -1.31
N VAL A 91 -25.38 -2.30 -2.50
CA VAL A 91 -24.76 -2.85 -3.69
C VAL A 91 -24.65 -1.74 -4.73
N ILE A 92 -23.42 -1.47 -5.16
CA ILE A 92 -23.13 -0.51 -6.23
C ILE A 92 -23.54 -1.14 -7.56
N THR A 93 -24.40 -0.45 -8.30
CA THR A 93 -24.88 -0.83 -9.63
C THR A 93 -24.33 0.10 -10.70
N GLU A 94 -24.46 -0.27 -11.96
CA GLU A 94 -24.08 0.58 -13.10
C GLU A 94 -24.80 1.94 -13.05
N SER A 95 -26.08 1.97 -12.68
CA SER A 95 -26.83 3.21 -12.53
C SER A 95 -26.25 4.13 -11.45
N ASP A 96 -25.68 3.59 -10.38
CA ASP A 96 -25.03 4.40 -9.34
C ASP A 96 -23.70 4.98 -9.84
N ILE A 97 -22.97 4.24 -10.69
CA ILE A 97 -21.73 4.71 -11.32
C ILE A 97 -22.04 5.84 -12.31
N ILE A 98 -23.05 5.67 -13.16
CA ILE A 98 -23.48 6.71 -14.09
C ILE A 98 -23.93 7.95 -13.31
N ALA A 99 -24.76 7.78 -12.28
CA ALA A 99 -25.21 8.89 -11.45
C ALA A 99 -24.04 9.60 -10.75
N ALA A 100 -23.03 8.88 -10.29
CA ALA A 100 -21.82 9.46 -9.72
C ALA A 100 -21.08 10.36 -10.73
N VAL A 101 -20.85 9.87 -11.94
CA VAL A 101 -20.17 10.62 -13.01
C VAL A 101 -20.98 11.82 -13.48
N GLU A 102 -22.31 11.70 -13.60
CA GLU A 102 -23.14 12.82 -14.08
C GLU A 102 -23.25 13.99 -13.11
N ASN A 103 -23.20 13.68 -11.81
CA ASN A 103 -23.46 14.64 -10.74
C ASN A 103 -22.18 15.28 -10.19
N ASP A 104 -21.01 14.71 -10.47
CA ASP A 104 -19.73 15.32 -10.14
C ASP A 104 -19.16 16.06 -11.36
N ASN A 105 -18.91 17.37 -11.21
CA ASN A 105 -18.50 18.21 -12.34
C ASN A 105 -17.13 17.82 -12.89
N ASP A 106 -16.20 17.41 -12.02
CA ASP A 106 -14.83 17.09 -12.41
C ASP A 106 -14.79 15.71 -13.11
N MET A 107 -15.49 14.71 -12.57
CA MET A 107 -15.64 13.40 -13.21
C MET A 107 -16.38 13.51 -14.54
N LYS A 108 -17.42 14.34 -14.60
CA LYS A 108 -18.16 14.59 -15.83
C LYS A 108 -17.26 15.18 -16.92
N ALA A 109 -16.46 16.19 -16.57
CA ALA A 109 -15.53 16.84 -17.49
C ALA A 109 -14.35 15.94 -17.90
N LEU A 110 -13.97 14.98 -17.05
CA LEU A 110 -12.89 14.04 -17.36
C LEU A 110 -13.34 12.93 -18.34
N ILE A 111 -14.58 12.45 -18.20
CA ILE A 111 -15.09 11.28 -18.93
C ILE A 111 -15.80 11.66 -20.24
N ARG A 112 -16.31 12.88 -20.36
CA ARG A 112 -17.07 13.36 -21.54
C ARG A 112 -16.40 14.54 -22.22
#